data_AF-Q866A4-F1
#
_entry.id   AF-Q866A4-F1
#
_cell.length_a   1.000
_cell.length_b   1.000
_cell.length_c   1.000
_cell.angle_alpha   90.00
_cell.angle_beta   90.00
_cell.angle_gamma   90.00
#
_symmetry.space_group_name_H-M   'P 1'
#
loop_
_entity.id
_entity.type
_entity.pdbx_description
1 polymer ?
#
loop_
_entity_poly.entity_id
_entity_poly.type
_entity_poly.pdbx_seq_one_letter_code
_entity_poly.pdbx_strand_id
1 'polypeptide(L)' 'GFDWVYYESKAHVHCSVKSEHSAAAKTGGCFPAGAQVRLESGARVALSAVRPGDRVLAMGEDGNPTFSDVLIFL' A
#
# COMPACT_ATOMS: atom_id res chain seq x y z
N GLY A 1 -0.29 -2.76 -11.03
CA GLY A 1 -1.14 -2.06 -10.03
C GLY A 1 -0.73 -2.55 -8.68
N PHE A 2 -0.82 -1.73 -7.65
CA PHE A 2 -0.31 -2.06 -6.32
C PHE A 2 -1.46 -2.51 -5.42
N ASP A 3 -1.25 -3.56 -4.64
CA ASP A 3 -2.14 -3.98 -3.56
C ASP A 3 -1.37 -3.77 -2.25
N TRP A 4 -2.06 -3.34 -1.18
CA TRP A 4 -1.45 -3.26 0.15
C TRP A 4 -2.03 -4.32 1.06
N VAL A 5 -1.16 -4.91 1.88
CA VAL A 5 -1.50 -5.93 2.86
C VAL A 5 -0.79 -5.57 4.17
N TYR A 6 -1.53 -5.52 5.25
CA TYR A 6 -1.06 -5.33 6.62
C TYR A 6 -1.48 -6.52 7.47
N TYR A 7 -0.52 -7.10 8.19
CA TYR A 7 -0.76 -8.21 9.10
C TYR A 7 -0.85 -7.67 10.52
N GLU A 8 -2.07 -7.55 11.05
CA GLU A 8 -2.32 -7.19 12.45
C GLU A 8 -2.05 -8.40 13.37
N SER A 9 -2.47 -9.59 12.94
CA SER A 9 -2.19 -10.85 13.64
C SER A 9 -2.21 -12.02 12.68
N LYS A 10 -1.85 -13.22 13.15
CA LYS A 10 -2.04 -14.47 12.37
C LYS A 10 -3.50 -14.69 11.93
N ALA A 11 -4.46 -14.06 12.62
CA ALA A 11 -5.89 -14.20 12.34
C ALA A 11 -6.49 -12.98 11.62
N HIS A 12 -5.79 -11.85 11.52
CA HIS A 12 -6.32 -10.60 10.98
C HIS A 12 -5.34 -9.97 10.00
N VAL A 13 -5.79 -9.87 8.75
CA VAL A 13 -5.08 -9.22 7.65
C VAL A 13 -5.97 -8.13 7.10
N HIS A 14 -5.48 -6.91 7.12
CA HIS A 14 -6.11 -5.79 6.46
C HIS A 14 -5.49 -5.68 5.07
N CYS A 15 -6.31 -5.61 4.04
CA CYS A 15 -5.79 -5.49 2.68
C CYS A 15 -6.71 -4.63 1.82
N SER A 16 -6.11 -3.83 0.94
CA SER A 16 -6.82 -3.27 -0.20
C SER A 16 -6.47 -4.13 -1.39
N VAL A 17 -7.34 -5.09 -1.65
CA VAL A 17 -7.30 -6.00 -2.78
C VAL A 17 -8.42 -5.68 -3.74
N LYS A 18 -8.17 -5.91 -5.02
CA LYS A 18 -9.18 -5.86 -6.07
C LYS A 18 -9.83 -7.24 -6.19
N SER A 19 -11.14 -7.31 -6.38
CA SER A 19 -11.84 -8.58 -6.60
C SER A 19 -11.37 -9.28 -7.89
N GLU A 20 -11.01 -10.56 -7.79
CA GLU A 20 -10.62 -11.42 -8.93
C GLU A 20 -11.74 -11.58 -9.98
N HIS A 21 -13.00 -11.31 -9.62
CA HIS A 21 -14.14 -11.39 -10.54
C HIS A 21 -14.26 -10.19 -11.50
N SER A 22 -13.45 -9.15 -11.32
CA SER A 22 -13.42 -8.01 -12.24
C SER A 22 -12.65 -8.38 -13.50
N ALA A 23 -13.20 -8.13 -14.69
CA ALA A 23 -12.46 -8.31 -15.95
C ALA A 23 -11.14 -7.48 -16.03
N ALA A 24 -10.99 -6.48 -15.15
CA ALA A 24 -9.76 -5.71 -14.94
C ALA A 24 -8.73 -6.40 -14.00
N ALA A 25 -8.97 -7.64 -13.58
CA ALA A 25 -8.09 -8.44 -12.71
C ALA A 25 -6.91 -9.06 -13.46
N LYS A 26 -6.96 -9.16 -14.80
CA LYS A 26 -5.84 -9.68 -15.60
C LYS A 26 -4.70 -8.67 -15.81
N THR A 27 -4.91 -7.40 -15.44
CA THR A 27 -3.97 -6.31 -15.71
C THR A 27 -3.89 -5.29 -14.54
N GLY A 28 -3.63 -5.79 -13.32
CA GLY A 28 -3.02 -5.00 -12.24
C GLY A 28 -3.88 -4.71 -10.98
N GLY A 29 -3.18 -4.54 -9.85
CA GLY A 29 -3.72 -4.27 -8.51
C GLY A 29 -4.43 -2.92 -8.30
N CYS A 30 -4.88 -2.67 -7.06
CA CYS A 30 -5.75 -1.57 -6.63
C CYS A 30 -5.31 -0.16 -7.05
N PHE A 31 -4.02 0.15 -6.96
CA PHE A 31 -3.51 1.49 -7.24
C PHE A 31 -2.75 1.56 -8.57
N PRO A 32 -2.94 2.62 -9.36
CA PRO A 32 -2.12 2.88 -10.54
C PRO A 32 -0.69 3.28 -10.15
N ALA A 33 0.27 3.08 -11.04
CA ALA A 33 1.67 3.43 -10.82
C ALA A 33 1.89 4.92 -10.50
N GLY A 34 1.07 5.80 -11.09
CA GLY A 34 1.11 7.24 -10.83
C GLY A 34 0.37 7.70 -9.58
N ALA A 35 -0.22 6.79 -8.78
CA ALA A 35 -0.79 7.16 -7.49
C ALA A 35 0.27 7.82 -6.60
N GLN A 36 -0.11 8.79 -5.78
CA GLN A 36 0.85 9.48 -4.91
C GLN A 36 0.84 8.94 -3.49
N VAL A 37 2.05 8.80 -2.94
CA VAL A 37 2.29 8.40 -1.54
C VAL A 37 3.13 9.46 -0.86
N ARG A 38 2.84 9.73 0.42
CA ARG A 38 3.65 10.63 1.25
C ARG A 38 4.69 9.83 2.03
N LEU A 39 5.96 10.16 1.84
CA LEU A 39 7.08 9.61 2.59
C LEU A 39 7.23 10.31 3.95
N GLU A 40 7.92 9.67 4.89
CA GLU A 40 8.26 10.25 6.20
C GLU A 40 9.06 11.56 6.08
N SER A 41 9.86 11.70 5.02
CA SER A 41 10.55 12.96 4.68
C SER A 41 9.61 14.12 4.33
N GLY A 42 8.31 13.87 4.20
CA GLY A 42 7.29 14.82 3.75
C GLY A 42 7.14 14.87 2.22
N ALA A 43 8.05 14.24 1.48
CA ALA A 43 7.98 14.18 0.02
C ALA A 43 6.73 13.41 -0.45
N ARG A 44 6.15 13.84 -1.56
CA ARG A 44 5.12 13.08 -2.28
C ARG A 44 5.73 12.48 -3.53
N VAL A 45 5.71 11.15 -3.62
CA VAL A 45 6.28 10.40 -4.74
C VAL A 45 5.22 9.56 -5.42
N ALA A 46 5.46 9.20 -6.68
CA ALA A 46 4.67 8.19 -7.34
C ALA A 46 4.86 6.84 -6.63
N LEU A 47 3.79 6.04 -6.55
CA LEU A 47 3.81 4.73 -5.93
C LEU A 47 4.80 3.78 -6.63
N SER A 48 5.04 3.98 -7.94
CA SER A 48 6.10 3.29 -8.69
C SER A 48 7.53 3.66 -8.31
N ALA A 49 7.74 4.75 -7.57
CA ALA A 49 9.06 5.17 -7.11
C ALA A 49 9.38 4.72 -5.68
N VAL A 50 8.39 4.20 -4.96
CA VAL A 50 8.53 3.70 -3.59
C VAL A 50 9.33 2.40 -3.62
N ARG A 51 10.21 2.20 -2.64
CA ARG A 51 11.07 1.02 -2.49
C ARG A 51 10.82 0.31 -1.16
N PRO A 52 11.09 -1.01 -1.06
CA PRO A 52 11.18 -1.66 0.23
C PRO A 52 12.13 -0.91 1.17
N GLY A 53 11.69 -0.68 2.41
CA GLY A 53 12.38 0.14 3.40
C GLY A 53 11.99 1.62 3.40
N ASP A 54 11.28 2.13 2.39
CA ASP A 54 10.71 3.47 2.47
C ASP A 54 9.58 3.51 3.50
N ARG A 55 9.55 4.56 4.32
CA ARG A 55 8.48 4.79 5.28
C ARG A 55 7.40 5.67 4.68
N VAL A 56 6.20 5.11 4.54
CA VAL A 56 5.04 5.74 3.90
C VAL A 56 3.95 6.05 4.92
N LEU A 57 3.19 7.11 4.67
CA LEU A 57 2.03 7.44 5.50
C LEU A 57 0.98 6.32 5.37
N ALA A 58 0.65 5.72 6.50
CA ALA A 58 -0.35 4.69 6.69
C ALA A 58 -1.35 5.13 7.77
N MET A 59 -2.39 4.33 7.97
CA MET A 59 -3.32 4.48 9.08
C MET A 59 -2.94 3.50 10.17
N GLY A 60 -2.74 3.98 11.40
CA GLY A 60 -2.51 3.14 12.58
C GLY A 60 -3.79 2.46 13.05
N GLU A 61 -3.64 1.45 13.91
CA GLU A 61 -4.76 0.72 14.53
C GLU A 61 -5.68 1.62 15.36
N ASP A 62 -5.13 2.72 15.89
CA ASP A 62 -5.85 3.75 16.64
C ASP A 62 -6.62 4.73 15.74
N GLY A 63 -6.56 4.54 14.41
CA GLY A 63 -7.16 5.43 13.43
C GLY A 63 -6.40 6.75 13.23
N ASN A 64 -5.18 6.86 13.76
CA ASN A 64 -4.32 8.01 13.54
C ASN A 64 -3.31 7.75 12.42
N PRO A 65 -2.96 8.78 11.62
CA PRO A 65 -1.92 8.62 10.61
C PRO A 65 -0.55 8.33 11.24
N THR A 66 0.12 7.31 10.74
CA THR A 66 1.48 6.91 11.17
C THR A 66 2.37 6.66 9.96
N PHE A 67 3.68 6.57 10.15
CA PHE A 67 4.61 6.17 9.08
C PHE A 67 5.05 4.72 9.29
N SER A 68 4.91 3.90 8.25
CA SER A 68 5.24 2.47 8.29
C SER A 68 6.17 2.08 7.15
N ASP A 69 7.05 1.11 7.40
CA ASP A 69 7.94 0.55 6.38
C ASP A 69 7.14 -0.17 5.28
N VAL A 70 7.54 0.05 4.03
CA VAL A 70 7.15 -0.80 2.91
C VAL A 70 8.01 -2.05 2.92
N LEU A 71 7.38 -3.21 3.02
CA LEU A 71 8.11 -4.48 3.14
C LEU A 71 8.44 -5.08 1.77
N ILE A 72 7.45 -5.20 0.89
CA ILE A 72 7.56 -5.82 -0.43
C ILE A 72 6.53 -5.24 -1.40
N PHE A 73 6.73 -5.47 -2.69
CA PHE A 73 5.74 -5.31 -3.75
C PHE A 73 5.42 -6.68 -4.36
N LEU A 74 4.15 -6.91 -4.68
CA LEU A 74 3.64 -8.12 -5.32
C LEU A 74 3.36 -7.89 -6.81
#